data_AF-A0A1H1BKU8-F1
#
_entry.id   AF-A0A1H1BKU8-F1
#
_cell.length_a   1.000
_cell.length_b   1.000
_cell.length_c   1.000
_cell.angle_alpha   90.00
_cell.angle_beta   90.00
_cell.angle_gamma   90.00
#
_symmetry.space_group_name_H-M   'P 1'
#
loop_
_entity.id
_entity.type
_entity.pdbx_description
1 polymer ?
#
loop_
_entity_poly.entity_id
_entity_poly.type
_entity_poly.pdbx_seq_one_letter_code
_entity_poly.pdbx_strand_id
1 'polypeptide(L)'
;MSVHHVEIGVGDLDRSVDFYRSLLGARPVELPGGPDVRWLSVGSVLLKLVLRPGGDLSGWRNDNLQRGVRHLGFKVGDVDAQAERVRDAGVPFTLPPTDALGGVRIAFFQDPDGTHLEFVDNHLTYTTLWSREIADRERLAARTRPRTAGPIFDHVAVTVADLDTALTCYRDGLGFEPVGQVTRDDEPDGFVRTYLHAGNAVLELFSFTSPVTPGPRVSDSTHGVRHVAVTVDDPERAAERLLAAGAARGENGVILDPDGVPLTPITR
;
A
#
# COMPACT_ATOMS: atom_id res chain seq x y z
N MET A 1 8.47 -13.95 -2.52
CA MET A 1 7.78 -13.47 -1.30
C MET A 1 6.54 -12.72 -1.74
N SER A 2 5.51 -12.65 -0.91
CA SER A 2 4.23 -12.02 -1.29
C SER A 2 3.58 -11.26 -0.14
N VAL A 3 2.78 -10.24 -0.43
CA VAL A 3 2.01 -9.54 0.60
C VAL A 3 0.87 -10.47 1.05
N HIS A 4 0.87 -10.86 2.32
CA HIS A 4 -0.21 -11.67 2.88
C HIS A 4 -1.37 -10.80 3.29
N HIS A 5 -1.10 -9.81 4.15
CA HIS A 5 -2.12 -8.90 4.63
C HIS A 5 -1.57 -7.51 4.95
N VAL A 6 -2.47 -6.54 4.94
CA VAL A 6 -2.26 -5.22 5.54
C VAL A 6 -3.18 -5.11 6.75
N GLU A 7 -2.64 -4.76 7.91
CA GLU A 7 -3.43 -4.45 9.10
C GLU A 7 -3.85 -2.98 9.08
N ILE A 8 -5.15 -2.74 9.33
CA ILE A 8 -5.74 -1.41 9.38
C ILE A 8 -6.46 -1.26 10.73
N GLY A 9 -6.05 -0.25 11.50
CA GLY A 9 -6.76 0.15 12.71
C GLY A 9 -8.02 0.93 12.36
N VAL A 10 -9.15 0.57 12.95
CA VAL A 10 -10.45 1.22 12.68
C VAL A 10 -11.18 1.57 13.96
N GLY A 11 -11.95 2.66 13.96
CA GLY A 11 -12.76 3.06 15.11
C GLY A 11 -14.06 2.25 15.25
N ASP A 12 -14.55 1.67 14.14
CA ASP A 12 -15.79 0.91 14.07
C ASP A 12 -15.65 -0.21 13.02
N LEU A 13 -15.76 -1.47 13.46
CA LEU A 13 -15.58 -2.63 12.59
C LEU A 13 -16.71 -2.77 11.57
N ASP A 14 -17.96 -2.58 11.97
CA ASP A 14 -19.10 -2.82 11.09
C ASP A 14 -19.15 -1.76 9.99
N ARG A 15 -18.98 -0.48 10.36
CA ARG A 15 -18.84 0.62 9.40
C ARG A 15 -17.69 0.38 8.40
N SER A 16 -16.55 -0.10 8.89
CA SER A 16 -15.39 -0.36 8.05
C SER A 16 -15.60 -1.55 7.14
N VAL A 17 -16.14 -2.67 7.65
CA VAL A 17 -16.49 -3.84 6.85
C VAL A 17 -17.47 -3.44 5.75
N ASP A 18 -18.50 -2.66 6.06
CA ASP A 18 -19.47 -2.20 5.07
C ASP A 18 -18.82 -1.30 4.02
N PHE A 19 -17.94 -0.38 4.42
CA PHE A 19 -17.17 0.46 3.49
C PHE A 19 -16.32 -0.39 2.52
N TYR A 20 -15.47 -1.26 3.05
CA TYR A 20 -14.54 -2.07 2.26
C TYR A 20 -15.29 -3.06 1.36
N ARG A 21 -16.42 -3.64 1.82
CA ARG A 21 -17.28 -4.49 0.99
C ARG A 21 -17.95 -3.72 -0.13
N SER A 22 -18.54 -2.57 0.20
CA SER A 22 -19.39 -1.82 -0.72
C SER A 22 -18.57 -1.13 -1.80
N LEU A 23 -17.44 -0.50 -1.44
CA LEU A 23 -16.64 0.29 -2.36
C LEU A 23 -15.46 -0.48 -2.95
N LEU A 24 -14.81 -1.35 -2.17
CA LEU A 24 -13.63 -2.10 -2.64
C LEU A 24 -13.95 -3.54 -3.05
N GLY A 25 -15.21 -3.98 -2.95
CA GLY A 25 -15.60 -5.35 -3.28
C GLY A 25 -14.98 -6.41 -2.36
N ALA A 26 -14.47 -5.99 -1.20
CA ALA A 26 -13.85 -6.86 -0.23
C ALA A 26 -14.83 -7.92 0.27
N ARG A 27 -14.36 -9.13 0.60
CA ARG A 27 -15.22 -10.22 1.06
C ARG A 27 -14.78 -10.70 2.44
N PRO A 28 -15.66 -10.74 3.45
CA PRO A 28 -15.34 -11.32 4.74
C PRO A 28 -14.83 -12.75 4.61
N VAL A 29 -13.81 -13.09 5.39
CA VAL A 29 -13.27 -14.44 5.52
C VAL A 29 -13.08 -14.77 7.00
N GLU A 30 -13.18 -16.05 7.32
CA GLU A 30 -13.00 -16.54 8.69
C GLU A 30 -11.52 -16.88 8.93
N LEU A 31 -10.86 -16.11 9.80
CA LEU A 31 -9.48 -16.32 10.23
C LEU A 31 -9.33 -15.94 11.72
N PRO A 32 -8.32 -16.46 12.43
CA PRO A 32 -8.11 -16.18 13.85
C PRO A 32 -7.92 -14.68 14.15
N GLY A 33 -8.41 -14.19 15.29
CA GLY A 33 -8.22 -12.79 15.69
C GLY A 33 -9.06 -12.30 16.87
N GLY A 34 -10.14 -13.01 17.23
CA GLY A 34 -11.02 -12.63 18.33
C GLY A 34 -12.09 -11.59 17.92
N PRO A 35 -12.88 -11.07 18.87
CA PRO A 35 -14.04 -10.23 18.58
C PRO A 35 -13.68 -8.87 17.96
N ASP A 36 -12.47 -8.37 18.22
CA ASP A 36 -11.98 -7.06 17.77
C ASP A 36 -11.30 -7.10 16.40
N VAL A 37 -11.36 -8.25 15.70
CA VAL A 37 -10.71 -8.44 14.40
C VAL A 37 -11.72 -8.86 13.36
N ARG A 38 -11.62 -8.28 12.15
CA ARG A 38 -12.31 -8.76 10.96
C ARG A 38 -11.31 -8.96 9.84
N TRP A 39 -11.43 -10.07 9.13
CA TRP A 39 -10.61 -10.36 7.98
C TRP A 39 -11.43 -10.23 6.71
N LEU A 40 -10.88 -9.52 5.73
CA LEU A 40 -11.47 -9.34 4.42
C LEU A 40 -10.47 -9.78 3.35
N SER A 41 -10.95 -10.44 2.30
CA SER A 41 -10.15 -10.71 1.09
C SER A 41 -10.44 -9.66 0.02
N VAL A 42 -9.38 -9.17 -0.63
CA VAL A 42 -9.46 -8.24 -1.76
C VAL A 42 -8.53 -8.72 -2.87
N GLY A 43 -9.01 -9.66 -3.69
CA GLY A 43 -8.14 -10.38 -4.62
C GLY A 43 -7.24 -11.38 -3.88
N SER A 44 -5.93 -11.30 -4.09
CA SER A 44 -4.93 -12.20 -3.49
C SER A 44 -4.34 -11.72 -2.16
N VAL A 45 -4.77 -10.56 -1.66
CA VAL A 45 -4.30 -9.98 -0.39
C VAL A 45 -5.46 -9.90 0.60
N LEU A 46 -5.15 -10.04 1.88
CA LEU A 46 -6.09 -9.87 2.98
C LEU A 46 -5.98 -8.47 3.61
N LEU A 47 -7.10 -7.91 4.03
CA LEU A 47 -7.16 -6.79 4.96
C LEU A 47 -7.51 -7.34 6.34
N LYS A 48 -6.70 -7.01 7.33
CA LYS A 48 -6.97 -7.31 8.73
C LYS A 48 -7.42 -6.03 9.42
N LEU A 49 -8.73 -5.87 9.61
CA LEU A 49 -9.29 -4.75 10.34
C LEU A 49 -9.21 -5.04 11.84
N VAL A 50 -8.66 -4.11 12.62
CA VAL A 50 -8.53 -4.25 14.07
C VAL A 50 -9.17 -3.05 14.76
N LEU A 51 -10.13 -3.32 15.64
CA LEU A 51 -10.84 -2.29 16.39
C LEU A 51 -9.89 -1.56 17.35
N ARG A 52 -9.76 -0.24 17.20
CA ARG A 52 -9.00 0.65 18.09
C ARG A 52 -9.95 1.73 18.64
N PRO A 53 -10.62 1.45 19.77
CA PRO A 53 -11.55 2.41 20.37
C PRO A 53 -10.83 3.68 20.81
N GLY A 54 -11.36 4.84 20.42
CA GLY A 54 -10.78 6.13 20.81
C GLY A 54 -9.41 6.42 20.18
N GLY A 55 -9.06 5.74 19.09
CA GLY A 55 -7.90 6.10 18.27
C GLY A 55 -8.08 7.44 17.57
N ASP A 56 -6.96 8.12 17.31
CA ASP A 56 -6.93 9.24 16.38
C ASP A 56 -6.97 8.72 14.94
N LEU A 57 -7.56 9.51 14.03
CA LEU A 57 -7.48 9.26 12.59
C LEU A 57 -6.04 8.98 12.16
N SER A 58 -5.86 8.30 11.02
CA SER A 58 -4.57 7.80 10.51
C SER A 58 -3.38 8.76 10.52
N GLY A 59 -3.61 10.07 10.69
CA GLY A 59 -2.56 11.09 10.78
C GLY A 59 -1.88 11.37 9.44
N TRP A 60 -2.37 10.73 8.37
CA TRP A 60 -1.85 10.92 7.03
C TRP A 60 -2.05 12.37 6.55
N ARG A 61 -1.01 12.94 5.94
CA ARG A 61 -1.03 14.29 5.38
C ARG A 61 -0.79 14.25 3.87
N ASN A 62 -1.60 14.99 3.13
CA ASN A 62 -1.43 15.15 1.69
C ASN A 62 -0.34 16.18 1.34
N ASP A 63 0.87 15.99 1.87
CA ASP A 63 2.02 16.86 1.62
C ASP A 63 3.15 16.15 0.85
N ASN A 64 2.95 14.88 0.48
CA ASN A 64 3.91 13.99 -0.15
C ASN A 64 5.13 13.59 0.68
N LEU A 65 5.57 14.46 1.58
CA LEU A 65 6.84 14.36 2.28
C LEU A 65 6.73 13.57 3.58
N GLN A 66 5.54 13.21 4.05
CA GLN A 66 5.39 12.36 5.24
C GLN A 66 5.88 10.93 4.99
N ARG A 67 6.91 10.49 5.75
CA ARG A 67 7.45 9.12 5.69
C ARG A 67 6.46 8.04 6.10
N GLY A 68 6.71 6.83 5.61
CA GLY A 68 5.95 5.63 5.95
C GLY A 68 4.89 5.31 4.89
N VAL A 69 3.90 4.49 5.27
CA VAL A 69 2.85 4.08 4.32
C VAL A 69 2.02 5.30 3.89
N ARG A 70 2.05 5.57 2.59
CA ARG A 70 1.36 6.68 1.95
C ARG A 70 -0.08 6.31 1.58
N HIS A 71 -0.28 5.14 0.98
CA HIS A 71 -1.61 4.64 0.62
C HIS A 71 -1.60 3.16 0.28
N LEU A 72 -2.81 2.61 0.19
CA LEU A 72 -3.10 1.31 -0.40
C LEU A 72 -3.78 1.50 -1.75
N GLY A 73 -3.25 0.87 -2.78
CA GLY A 73 -3.77 0.96 -4.14
C GLY A 73 -4.59 -0.24 -4.54
N PHE A 74 -5.64 0.02 -5.32
CA PHE A 74 -6.55 -1.00 -5.83
C PHE A 74 -6.72 -0.87 -7.34
N LYS A 75 -6.42 -1.96 -8.04
CA LYS A 75 -6.60 -2.03 -9.49
C LYS A 75 -8.08 -2.15 -9.82
N VAL A 76 -8.56 -1.29 -10.71
CA VAL A 76 -9.95 -1.30 -11.19
C VAL A 76 -9.98 -1.43 -12.70
N GLY A 77 -11.11 -1.85 -13.26
CA GLY A 77 -11.29 -1.86 -14.71
C GLY A 77 -11.66 -0.49 -15.29
N ASP A 78 -12.11 0.43 -14.44
CA ASP A 78 -12.54 1.78 -14.80
C ASP A 78 -12.54 2.67 -13.55
N VAL A 79 -11.61 3.63 -13.47
CA VAL A 79 -11.53 4.57 -12.33
C VAL A 79 -12.74 5.49 -12.25
N ASP A 80 -13.24 5.98 -13.39
CA ASP A 80 -14.34 6.95 -13.39
C ASP A 80 -15.62 6.29 -12.88
N ALA A 81 -15.90 5.06 -13.32
CA ALA A 81 -17.06 4.29 -12.85
C ALA A 81 -16.98 3.96 -11.35
N GLN A 82 -15.80 3.61 -10.81
CA GLN A 82 -15.68 3.41 -9.36
C GLN A 82 -15.75 4.74 -8.60
N ALA A 83 -15.26 5.83 -9.19
CA ALA A 83 -15.34 7.14 -8.56
C ALA A 83 -16.78 7.63 -8.44
N GLU A 84 -17.66 7.35 -9.41
CA GLU A 84 -19.10 7.59 -9.27
C GLU A 84 -19.68 6.89 -8.04
N ARG A 85 -19.34 5.60 -7.81
CA ARG A 85 -19.79 4.86 -6.63
C ARG A 85 -19.30 5.49 -5.32
N VAL A 86 -18.06 5.99 -5.29
CA VAL A 86 -17.50 6.70 -4.13
C VAL A 86 -18.24 8.02 -3.91
N ARG A 87 -18.58 8.78 -4.96
CA ARG A 87 -19.41 10.01 -4.87
C ARG A 87 -20.81 9.70 -4.34
N ASP A 88 -21.45 8.66 -4.87
CA ASP A 88 -22.79 8.25 -4.47
C ASP A 88 -22.85 7.79 -3.01
N ALA A 89 -21.75 7.22 -2.49
CA ALA A 89 -21.58 6.90 -1.08
C ALA A 89 -21.28 8.11 -0.19
N GLY A 90 -21.16 9.32 -0.76
CA GLY A 90 -20.88 10.56 -0.03
C GLY A 90 -19.44 10.67 0.47
N VAL A 91 -18.51 9.90 -0.09
CA VAL A 91 -17.09 9.91 0.32
C VAL A 91 -16.34 10.99 -0.46
N PRO A 92 -15.68 11.96 0.21
CA PRO A 92 -14.94 13.00 -0.46
C PRO A 92 -13.64 12.46 -1.06
N PHE A 93 -13.28 12.99 -2.23
CA PHE A 93 -11.98 12.73 -2.85
C PHE A 93 -10.92 13.67 -2.27
N THR A 94 -9.75 13.11 -2.00
CA THR A 94 -8.51 13.85 -1.77
C THR A 94 -7.83 14.19 -3.10
N LEU A 95 -8.06 13.38 -4.14
CA LEU A 95 -7.77 13.68 -5.54
C LEU A 95 -8.88 13.09 -6.42
N PRO A 96 -9.68 13.91 -7.13
CA PRO A 96 -10.68 13.39 -8.08
C PRO A 96 -10.02 12.64 -9.25
N PRO A 97 -10.78 11.81 -10.00
CA PRO A 97 -10.27 11.08 -11.16
C PRO A 97 -9.46 11.94 -12.13
N THR A 98 -8.19 11.60 -12.29
CA THR A 98 -7.25 12.34 -13.14
C THR A 98 -6.29 11.38 -13.83
N ASP A 99 -5.75 11.84 -14.97
CA ASP A 99 -4.63 11.16 -15.60
C ASP A 99 -3.35 11.55 -14.84
N ALA A 100 -2.50 10.56 -14.61
CA ALA A 100 -1.26 10.70 -13.87
C ALA A 100 -0.05 10.21 -14.67
N LEU A 101 1.12 10.65 -14.23
CA LEU A 101 2.39 10.32 -14.87
C LEU A 101 2.58 8.80 -14.98
N GLY A 102 3.05 8.37 -16.15
CA GLY A 102 3.14 6.96 -16.52
C GLY A 102 1.90 6.44 -17.25
N GLY A 103 0.93 7.29 -17.59
CA GLY A 103 -0.22 6.92 -18.43
C GLY A 103 -1.30 6.14 -17.70
N VAL A 104 -1.33 6.24 -16.36
CA VAL A 104 -2.37 5.65 -15.52
C VAL A 104 -3.46 6.65 -15.23
N ARG A 105 -4.69 6.18 -15.03
CA ARG A 105 -5.79 6.98 -14.51
C ARG A 105 -5.96 6.63 -13.04
N ILE A 106 -6.08 7.64 -12.18
CA ILE A 106 -6.09 7.44 -10.73
C ILE A 106 -7.14 8.31 -10.04
N ALA A 107 -7.55 7.90 -8.84
CA ALA A 107 -8.32 8.72 -7.91
C ALA A 107 -7.94 8.38 -6.46
N PHE A 108 -7.83 9.38 -5.60
CA PHE A 108 -7.57 9.20 -4.18
C PHE A 108 -8.75 9.64 -3.32
N PHE A 109 -9.00 8.86 -2.27
CA PHE A 109 -10.02 9.11 -1.25
C PHE A 109 -9.56 8.47 0.06
N GLN A 110 -10.39 8.56 1.11
CA GLN A 110 -10.08 7.96 2.40
C GLN A 110 -11.18 6.99 2.83
N ASP A 111 -10.78 5.99 3.60
CA ASP A 111 -11.72 5.20 4.39
C ASP A 111 -12.31 6.03 5.56
N PRO A 112 -13.29 5.49 6.30
CA PRO A 112 -13.95 6.23 7.38
C PRO A 112 -13.03 6.68 8.53
N ASP A 113 -11.84 6.09 8.65
CA ASP A 113 -10.86 6.36 9.71
C ASP A 113 -9.58 7.02 9.17
N GLY A 114 -9.60 7.48 7.91
CA GLY A 114 -8.56 8.28 7.27
C GLY A 114 -7.47 7.50 6.53
N THR A 115 -7.58 6.17 6.39
CA THR A 115 -6.66 5.39 5.55
C THR A 115 -6.72 5.91 4.13
N HIS A 116 -5.59 6.32 3.55
CA HIS A 116 -5.53 6.83 2.19
C HIS A 116 -5.58 5.68 1.18
N LEU A 117 -6.51 5.76 0.24
CA LEU A 117 -6.78 4.71 -0.74
C LEU A 117 -6.69 5.27 -2.15
N GLU A 118 -6.17 4.46 -3.08
CA GLU A 118 -6.10 4.78 -4.51
C GLU A 118 -6.92 3.79 -5.33
N PHE A 119 -7.68 4.30 -6.30
CA PHE A 119 -8.04 3.51 -7.47
C PHE A 119 -7.09 3.80 -8.61
N VAL A 120 -6.59 2.75 -9.25
CA VAL A 120 -5.69 2.86 -10.41
C VAL A 120 -6.16 1.95 -11.55
N ASP A 121 -6.15 2.48 -12.76
CA ASP A 121 -6.43 1.78 -14.02
C ASP A 121 -5.29 2.03 -15.03
N ASN A 122 -5.33 1.33 -16.17
CA ASN A 122 -4.34 1.29 -17.24
C ASN A 122 -3.01 0.65 -16.80
N HIS A 123 -2.02 0.68 -17.67
CA HIS A 123 -0.70 0.13 -17.37
C HIS A 123 0.32 1.25 -17.30
N LEU A 124 1.27 1.09 -16.38
CA LEU A 124 2.30 2.09 -16.20
C LEU A 124 3.33 2.05 -17.33
N THR A 125 3.76 3.22 -17.75
CA THR A 125 4.93 3.43 -18.60
C THR A 125 6.07 3.97 -17.75
N TYR A 126 7.15 3.22 -17.69
CA TYR A 126 8.34 3.54 -16.90
C TYR A 126 9.29 4.47 -17.67
N THR A 127 9.92 5.42 -16.98
CA THR A 127 11.06 6.21 -17.49
C THR A 127 12.33 5.36 -17.53
N THR A 128 12.51 4.50 -16.52
CA THR A 128 13.59 3.51 -16.45
C THR A 128 12.98 2.14 -16.24
N LEU A 129 13.40 1.14 -17.03
CA LEU A 129 12.87 -0.22 -16.96
C LEU A 129 14.01 -1.22 -16.73
N TRP A 130 13.92 -2.01 -15.66
CA TRP A 130 14.90 -3.07 -15.35
C TRP A 130 14.35 -4.46 -15.68
N SER A 131 13.08 -4.73 -15.37
CA SER A 131 12.44 -6.02 -15.67
C SER A 131 11.35 -5.88 -16.72
N ARG A 132 11.72 -6.13 -17.98
CA ARG A 132 10.79 -6.13 -19.10
C ARG A 132 9.71 -7.22 -18.96
N GLU A 133 10.11 -8.40 -18.52
CA GLU A 133 9.21 -9.55 -18.35
C GLU A 133 8.08 -9.23 -17.36
N ILE A 134 8.42 -8.70 -16.17
CA ILE A 134 7.43 -8.34 -15.17
C ILE A 134 6.53 -7.22 -15.70
N ALA A 135 7.10 -6.17 -16.29
CA ALA A 135 6.34 -5.05 -16.82
C ALA A 135 5.37 -5.46 -17.96
N ASP A 136 5.77 -6.38 -18.84
CA ASP A 136 4.90 -6.85 -19.92
C ASP A 136 3.75 -7.73 -19.41
N ARG A 137 3.99 -8.51 -18.35
CA ARG A 137 2.94 -9.27 -17.65
C ARG A 137 1.93 -8.35 -16.98
N GLU A 138 2.38 -7.32 -16.26
CA GLU A 138 1.52 -6.30 -15.65
C GLU A 138 0.70 -5.54 -16.72
N ARG A 139 1.36 -5.17 -17.82
CA ARG A 139 0.69 -4.53 -18.98
C ARG A 139 -0.37 -5.43 -19.58
N LEU A 140 -0.10 -6.72 -19.75
CA LEU A 140 -1.07 -7.67 -20.27
C LEU A 140 -2.26 -7.85 -19.30
N ALA A 141 -1.98 -7.99 -18.00
CA ALA A 141 -3.01 -8.10 -16.97
C ALA A 141 -3.94 -6.87 -16.95
N ALA A 142 -3.37 -5.66 -17.03
CA ALA A 142 -4.16 -4.43 -17.11
C ALA A 142 -4.97 -4.34 -18.41
N ARG A 143 -4.39 -4.67 -19.58
CA ARG A 143 -5.08 -4.61 -20.88
C ARG A 143 -6.22 -5.61 -21.03
N THR A 144 -6.11 -6.76 -20.37
CA THR A 144 -7.09 -7.85 -20.43
C THR A 144 -8.14 -7.76 -19.33
N ARG A 145 -7.96 -6.82 -18.38
CA ARG A 145 -8.91 -6.58 -17.30
C ARG A 145 -10.23 -6.04 -17.85
N PRO A 146 -11.38 -6.70 -17.57
CA PRO A 146 -12.68 -6.17 -17.99
C PRO A 146 -12.93 -4.81 -17.35
N ARG A 147 -13.51 -3.86 -18.10
CA ARG A 147 -13.88 -2.55 -17.55
C ARG A 147 -14.83 -2.63 -16.36
N THR A 148 -15.66 -3.67 -16.32
CA THR A 148 -16.60 -3.95 -15.23
C THR A 148 -15.94 -4.63 -14.02
N ALA A 149 -14.65 -4.93 -14.07
CA ALA A 149 -13.94 -5.57 -12.96
C ALA A 149 -13.86 -4.62 -11.77
N GLY A 150 -14.48 -5.03 -10.66
CA GLY A 150 -14.40 -4.31 -9.39
C GLY A 150 -12.99 -4.35 -8.78
N PRO A 151 -12.73 -3.56 -7.73
CA PRO A 151 -11.39 -3.37 -7.20
C PRO A 151 -10.73 -4.67 -6.72
N ILE A 152 -9.42 -4.79 -6.94
CA ILE A 152 -8.55 -5.80 -6.34
C ILE A 152 -7.34 -5.10 -5.73
N PHE A 153 -6.75 -5.64 -4.66
CA PHE A 153 -5.53 -5.07 -4.09
C PHE A 153 -4.40 -5.08 -5.13
N ASP A 154 -3.67 -3.97 -5.25
CA ASP A 154 -2.63 -3.77 -6.25
C ASP A 154 -1.28 -3.49 -5.58
N HIS A 155 -1.22 -2.49 -4.70
CA HIS A 155 0.04 -2.05 -4.12
C HIS A 155 -0.04 -1.43 -2.74
N VAL A 156 1.12 -1.38 -2.08
CA VAL A 156 1.39 -0.50 -0.95
C VAL A 156 2.37 0.56 -1.42
N ALA A 157 2.06 1.84 -1.18
CA ALA A 157 2.98 2.92 -1.44
C ALA A 157 3.63 3.41 -0.15
N VAL A 158 4.93 3.67 -0.19
CA VAL A 158 5.73 4.12 0.95
C VAL A 158 6.56 5.32 0.53
N THR A 159 6.50 6.41 1.31
CA THR A 159 7.43 7.53 1.18
C THR A 159 8.67 7.24 2.01
N VAL A 160 9.84 7.32 1.37
CA VAL A 160 11.14 6.97 1.95
C VAL A 160 12.08 8.17 1.99
N ALA A 161 12.92 8.27 3.03
CA ALA A 161 13.95 9.30 3.13
C ALA A 161 15.11 9.07 2.18
N ASP A 162 15.49 7.81 2.01
CA ASP A 162 16.67 7.41 1.24
C ASP A 162 16.33 6.17 0.41
N LEU A 163 16.31 6.34 -0.91
CA LEU A 163 15.88 5.29 -1.83
C LEU A 163 16.83 4.09 -1.81
N ASP A 164 18.14 4.32 -1.69
CA ASP A 164 19.12 3.23 -1.69
C ASP A 164 18.99 2.37 -0.43
N THR A 165 18.81 3.00 0.72
CA THR A 165 18.56 2.33 2.00
C THR A 165 17.26 1.52 1.95
N ALA A 166 16.19 2.11 1.41
CA ALA A 166 14.92 1.40 1.23
C ALA A 166 15.06 0.22 0.26
N LEU A 167 15.79 0.37 -0.85
CA LEU A 167 16.07 -0.72 -1.78
C LEU A 167 16.87 -1.83 -1.11
N THR A 168 17.89 -1.52 -0.32
CA THR A 168 18.61 -2.54 0.45
C THR A 168 17.67 -3.31 1.39
N CYS A 169 16.77 -2.62 2.09
CA CYS A 169 15.77 -3.26 2.94
C CYS A 169 14.82 -4.19 2.15
N TYR A 170 14.14 -3.66 1.12
CA TYR A 170 13.06 -4.39 0.44
C TYR A 170 13.55 -5.37 -0.63
N ARG A 171 14.55 -4.99 -1.43
CA ARG A 171 15.14 -5.86 -2.45
C ARG A 171 16.04 -6.91 -1.82
N ASP A 172 16.99 -6.51 -0.97
CA ASP A 172 18.00 -7.46 -0.47
C ASP A 172 17.48 -8.20 0.79
N GLY A 173 16.70 -7.53 1.64
CA GLY A 173 16.10 -8.14 2.83
C GLY A 173 14.93 -9.09 2.52
N LEU A 174 13.98 -8.63 1.69
CA LEU A 174 12.76 -9.36 1.33
C LEU A 174 12.74 -9.91 -0.10
N GLY A 175 13.79 -9.74 -0.89
CA GLY A 175 13.83 -10.31 -2.23
C GLY A 175 12.77 -9.76 -3.17
N PHE A 176 12.23 -8.56 -2.92
CA PHE A 176 11.31 -7.92 -3.87
C PHE A 176 12.07 -7.49 -5.12
N GLU A 177 11.46 -7.67 -6.29
CA GLU A 177 12.16 -7.56 -7.57
C GLU A 177 11.93 -6.17 -8.19
N PRO A 178 12.98 -5.34 -8.40
CA PRO A 178 12.81 -4.04 -9.04
C PRO A 178 12.30 -4.18 -10.48
N VAL A 179 11.22 -3.48 -10.79
CA VAL A 179 10.60 -3.50 -12.12
C VAL A 179 11.07 -2.31 -12.95
N GLY A 180 10.87 -1.10 -12.43
CA GLY A 180 11.20 0.14 -13.11
C GLY A 180 11.00 1.36 -12.22
N GLN A 181 11.21 2.54 -12.80
CA GLN A 181 10.96 3.83 -12.18
C GLN A 181 10.09 4.71 -13.06
N VAL A 182 9.40 5.63 -12.39
CA VAL A 182 8.87 6.85 -12.98
C VAL A 182 9.54 8.01 -12.27
N THR A 183 10.16 8.90 -13.03
CA THR A 183 10.87 10.07 -12.51
C THR A 183 10.20 11.33 -12.99
N ARG A 184 10.13 12.33 -12.12
CA ARG A 184 9.64 13.66 -12.43
C ARG A 184 10.51 14.70 -11.73
N ASP A 185 11.19 15.54 -12.50
CA ASP A 185 12.13 16.56 -12.01
C ASP A 185 11.64 18.00 -12.26
N ASP A 186 10.50 18.16 -12.95
CA ASP A 186 9.93 19.45 -13.35
C ASP A 186 8.99 20.08 -12.30
N GLU A 187 8.83 19.45 -11.13
CA GLU A 187 8.03 19.95 -10.00
C GLU A 187 8.92 20.40 -8.83
N PRO A 188 8.44 21.31 -7.94
CA PRO A 188 9.23 21.83 -6.83
C PRO A 188 9.85 20.75 -5.92
N ASP A 189 9.09 19.67 -5.70
CA ASP A 189 9.51 18.50 -4.93
C ASP A 189 9.72 17.31 -5.86
N GLY A 190 10.49 17.47 -6.94
CA GLY A 190 10.75 16.40 -7.92
C GLY A 190 10.89 15.01 -7.26
N PHE A 191 10.32 13.99 -7.87
CA PHE A 191 10.21 12.66 -7.28
C PHE A 191 10.76 11.56 -8.18
N VAL A 192 11.22 10.50 -7.52
CA VAL A 192 11.47 9.20 -8.12
C VAL A 192 10.53 8.21 -7.45
N ARG A 193 9.73 7.52 -8.26
CA ARG A 193 8.86 6.44 -7.84
C ARG A 193 9.41 5.13 -8.37
N THR A 194 9.87 4.27 -7.46
CA THR A 194 10.47 2.97 -7.78
C THR A 194 9.47 1.86 -7.51
N TYR A 195 9.33 0.94 -8.45
CA TYR A 195 8.35 -0.14 -8.38
C TYR A 195 9.05 -1.46 -8.12
N LEU A 196 8.66 -2.16 -7.07
CA LEU A 196 9.16 -3.49 -6.75
C LEU A 196 8.01 -4.50 -6.80
N HIS A 197 8.20 -5.60 -7.52
CA HIS A 197 7.26 -6.70 -7.56
C HIS A 197 7.40 -7.54 -6.28
N ALA A 198 6.30 -7.61 -5.53
CA ALA A 198 6.17 -8.37 -4.29
C ALA A 198 5.24 -9.57 -4.49
N GLY A 199 5.47 -10.34 -5.56
CA GLY A 199 4.75 -11.58 -5.89
C GLY A 199 3.30 -11.37 -6.34
N ASN A 200 2.42 -11.01 -5.41
CA ASN A 200 0.98 -10.79 -5.65
C ASN A 200 0.54 -9.32 -5.54
N ALA A 201 1.48 -8.43 -5.28
CA ALA A 201 1.28 -6.99 -5.16
C ALA A 201 2.54 -6.26 -5.63
N VAL A 202 2.46 -4.94 -5.68
CA VAL A 202 3.60 -4.06 -5.92
C VAL A 202 3.89 -3.24 -4.66
N LEU A 203 5.17 -2.99 -4.41
CA LEU A 203 5.61 -1.97 -3.46
C LEU A 203 6.09 -0.75 -4.27
N GLU A 204 5.46 0.39 -4.04
CA GLU A 204 5.91 1.67 -4.62
C GLU A 204 6.73 2.44 -3.58
N LEU A 205 7.98 2.76 -3.91
CA LEU A 205 8.83 3.61 -3.09
C LEU A 205 8.88 5.01 -3.70
N PHE A 206 8.39 6.00 -2.97
CA PHE A 206 8.45 7.41 -3.33
C PHE A 206 9.62 8.07 -2.60
N SER A 207 10.58 8.59 -3.36
CA SER A 207 11.64 9.46 -2.84
C SER A 207 11.56 10.83 -3.51
N PHE A 208 11.77 11.88 -2.74
CA PHE A 208 11.66 13.27 -3.19
C PHE A 208 13.01 13.97 -3.12
N THR A 209 13.21 15.01 -3.95
CA THR A 209 14.38 15.90 -3.82
C THR A 209 14.35 16.71 -2.53
N SER A 210 13.14 17.00 -2.05
CA SER A 210 12.91 17.69 -0.78
C SER A 210 13.01 16.73 0.40
N PRO A 211 13.58 17.16 1.54
CA PRO A 211 13.63 16.34 2.74
C PRO A 211 12.25 15.90 3.21
N VAL A 212 12.10 14.61 3.48
CA VAL A 212 10.88 14.04 4.05
C VAL A 212 10.74 14.38 5.54
N THR A 213 9.51 14.39 6.02
CA THR A 213 9.16 14.61 7.43
C THR A 213 8.85 13.28 8.13
N PRO A 214 8.98 13.19 9.46
CA PRO A 214 8.56 12.00 10.20
C PRO A 214 7.08 11.66 9.96
N GLY A 215 6.81 10.38 9.71
CA GLY A 215 5.45 9.83 9.68
C GLY A 215 4.79 9.79 11.06
N PRO A 216 3.47 9.55 11.12
CA PRO A 216 2.80 9.27 12.37
C PRO A 216 3.41 8.00 12.98
N ARG A 217 3.73 8.04 14.29
CA ARG A 217 4.15 6.81 14.98
C ARG A 217 2.95 5.87 15.05
N VAL A 218 3.12 4.65 14.54
CA VAL A 218 2.15 3.59 14.74
C VAL A 218 2.23 3.14 16.21
N SER A 219 1.19 3.42 16.97
CA SER A 219 0.98 2.94 18.36
C SER A 219 -0.18 1.96 18.39
N ASP A 220 -0.54 1.41 19.55
CA ASP A 220 -1.73 0.56 19.67
C ASP A 220 -3.06 1.28 19.40
N SER A 221 -3.10 2.62 19.51
CA SER A 221 -4.32 3.41 19.28
C SER A 221 -4.45 3.95 17.87
N THR A 222 -3.43 3.82 17.01
CA THR A 222 -3.43 4.38 15.65
C THR A 222 -4.49 3.73 14.75
N HIS A 223 -5.40 4.54 14.20
CA HIS A 223 -6.19 4.18 13.02
C HIS A 223 -5.33 4.20 11.75
N GLY A 224 -5.81 3.62 10.66
CA GLY A 224 -5.06 3.56 9.41
C GLY A 224 -4.11 2.36 9.32
N VAL A 225 -3.19 2.38 8.35
CA VAL A 225 -2.27 1.26 8.13
C VAL A 225 -1.31 1.11 9.30
N ARG A 226 -1.28 -0.10 9.88
CA ARG A 226 -0.48 -0.42 11.06
C ARG A 226 0.73 -1.29 10.74
N HIS A 227 0.56 -2.28 9.88
CA HIS A 227 1.69 -3.08 9.41
C HIS A 227 1.37 -3.78 8.09
N VAL A 228 2.44 -4.17 7.39
CA VAL A 228 2.38 -5.01 6.19
C VAL A 228 3.01 -6.36 6.51
N ALA A 229 2.23 -7.43 6.38
CA ALA A 229 2.71 -8.79 6.58
C ALA A 229 3.13 -9.41 5.25
N VAL A 230 4.32 -10.00 5.23
CA VAL A 230 4.93 -10.56 4.03
C VAL A 230 5.19 -12.04 4.24
N THR A 231 4.66 -12.85 3.35
CA THR A 231 4.91 -14.28 3.30
C THR A 231 6.34 -14.56 2.85
N VAL A 232 7.08 -15.27 3.69
CA VAL A 232 8.48 -15.68 3.50
C VAL A 232 8.63 -17.17 3.81
N ASP A 233 9.75 -17.76 3.38
CA ASP A 233 10.03 -19.18 3.65
C ASP A 233 10.50 -19.42 5.09
N ASP A 234 11.20 -18.43 5.67
CA ASP A 234 11.76 -18.47 7.03
C ASP A 234 11.66 -17.06 7.65
N PRO A 235 10.71 -16.83 8.57
CA PRO A 235 10.50 -15.53 9.22
C PRO A 235 11.69 -15.04 10.04
N GLU A 236 12.38 -15.94 10.74
CA GLU A 236 13.51 -15.58 11.60
C GLU A 236 14.69 -15.10 10.74
N ARG A 237 15.01 -15.87 9.71
CA ARG A 237 16.06 -15.50 8.76
C ARG A 237 15.68 -14.25 7.94
N ALA A 238 14.40 -14.05 7.63
CA ALA A 238 13.95 -12.82 6.99
C ALA A 238 14.12 -11.61 7.91
N ALA A 239 13.79 -11.73 9.19
CA ALA A 239 14.01 -10.67 10.18
C ALA A 239 15.51 -10.35 10.32
N GLU A 240 16.40 -11.35 10.36
CA GLU A 240 17.85 -11.13 10.38
C GLU A 240 18.34 -10.34 9.15
N ARG A 241 17.90 -10.72 7.94
CA ARG A 241 18.25 -10.00 6.71
C ARG A 241 17.74 -8.56 6.72
N LEU A 242 16.50 -8.34 7.16
CA LEU A 242 15.94 -7.00 7.30
C LEU A 242 16.77 -6.14 8.25
N LEU A 243 17.13 -6.66 9.43
CA LEU A 243 17.94 -5.93 10.40
C LEU A 243 19.34 -5.62 9.86
N ALA A 244 19.97 -6.56 9.15
CA ALA A 244 21.24 -6.31 8.46
C ALA A 244 21.11 -5.27 7.33
N ALA A 245 19.91 -5.11 6.78
CA ALA A 245 19.58 -4.19 5.69
C ALA A 245 19.04 -2.82 6.18
N GLY A 246 19.25 -2.48 7.46
CA GLY A 246 18.91 -1.16 8.01
C GLY A 246 17.54 -1.07 8.68
N ALA A 247 16.78 -2.17 8.75
CA ALA A 247 15.58 -2.24 9.58
C ALA A 247 15.93 -2.20 11.07
N ALA A 248 14.97 -1.81 11.90
CA ALA A 248 15.08 -1.77 13.35
C ALA A 248 14.07 -2.71 14.03
N ARG A 249 14.34 -3.06 15.30
CA ARG A 249 13.32 -3.70 16.15
C ARG A 249 12.51 -2.62 16.86
N GLY A 250 11.20 -2.60 16.60
CA GLY A 250 10.22 -1.83 17.34
C GLY A 250 9.76 -2.53 18.62
N GLU A 251 8.71 -1.97 19.23
CA GLU A 251 8.06 -2.57 20.39
C GLU A 251 7.50 -3.95 20.06
N ASN A 252 7.46 -4.83 21.05
CA ASN A 252 6.97 -6.21 20.93
C ASN A 252 7.67 -7.05 19.83
N GLY A 253 8.87 -6.63 19.39
CA GLY A 253 9.68 -7.36 18.42
C GLY A 253 9.27 -7.17 16.96
N VAL A 254 8.34 -6.27 16.66
CA VAL A 254 7.97 -5.90 15.30
C VAL A 254 9.19 -5.34 14.56
N ILE A 255 9.39 -5.73 13.30
CA ILE A 255 10.45 -5.17 12.48
C ILE A 255 9.95 -3.87 11.84
N LEU A 256 10.71 -2.80 11.95
CA LEU A 256 10.43 -1.52 11.32
C LEU A 256 11.41 -1.33 10.17
N ASP A 257 10.93 -1.02 8.98
CA ASP A 257 11.82 -0.60 7.89
C ASP A 257 12.58 0.70 8.26
N PRO A 258 13.55 1.14 7.45
CA PRO A 258 14.31 2.37 7.69
C PRO A 258 13.47 3.64 7.88
N ASP A 259 12.25 3.66 7.33
CA ASP A 259 11.32 4.79 7.38
C ASP A 259 10.20 4.61 8.41
N GLY A 260 10.23 3.53 9.19
CA GLY A 260 9.33 3.24 10.30
C GLY A 260 8.07 2.46 9.92
N VAL A 261 7.97 1.93 8.70
CA VAL A 261 6.91 1.02 8.26
C VAL A 261 7.02 -0.30 9.01
N PRO A 262 5.99 -0.71 9.78
CA PRO A 262 6.04 -1.99 10.46
C PRO A 262 5.83 -3.16 9.47
N LEU A 263 6.79 -4.08 9.47
CA LEU A 263 6.84 -5.27 8.64
C LEU A 263 6.77 -6.52 9.51
N THR A 264 5.93 -7.48 9.10
CA THR A 264 5.81 -8.77 9.77
C THR A 264 6.08 -9.92 8.79
N PRO A 265 7.30 -10.48 8.77
CA PRO A 265 7.56 -11.71 8.05
C PRO A 265 6.74 -12.86 8.66
N ILE A 266 6.03 -13.61 7.83
CA ILE A 266 5.25 -14.77 8.27
C ILE A 266 5.52 -15.96 7.34
N THR A 267 5.36 -17.17 7.85
CA THR A 267 5.50 -18.40 7.05
C THR A 267 4.39 -18.51 6.01
N ARG A 268 4.70 -19.15 4.86
CA ARG A 268 3.72 -19.47 3.80
C ARG A 268 2.57 -20.35 4.27
#